data_AF-Q2FU47-F1
#
_entry.id   AF-Q2FU47-F1
#
_cell.length_a   1.000
_cell.length_b   1.000
_cell.length_c   1.000
_cell.angle_alpha   90.00
_cell.angle_beta   90.00
_cell.angle_gamma   90.00
#
_symmetry.space_group_name_H-M   'P 1'
#
loop_
_entity.id
_entity.type
_entity.pdbx_description
1 polymer ?
#
loop_
_entity_poly.entity_id
_entity_poly.type
_entity_poly.pdbx_seq_one_letter_code
_entity_poly.pdbx_strand_id
1 'polypeptide(L)'
;MRIFKPTPSQSSPMDEELERLRAKRMEEIKQRIMTPPSAHEGILIVTQENFSRIIRENPNLIIDFWAPWCGPCRMLAPVIEQLAAEYAGRIRFAKCNTDENQQIAYQFGISAIPSLFFFQNGTIIHTVSGALPKEHLEMQIRSVYTIQAPHRSD
;
A
#
# COMPACT_ATOMS: atom_id res chain seq x y z
N MET A 1 -38.13 -55.40 -12.84
CA MET A 1 -37.43 -54.12 -13.13
C MET A 1 -37.50 -53.23 -11.89
N ARG A 2 -36.49 -53.25 -11.01
CA ARG A 2 -36.46 -52.39 -9.81
C ARG A 2 -35.60 -51.18 -10.12
N ILE A 3 -36.23 -50.02 -10.19
CA ILE A 3 -35.57 -48.73 -10.44
C ILE A 3 -34.92 -48.29 -9.12
N PHE A 4 -33.59 -48.33 -9.06
CA PHE A 4 -32.83 -47.68 -7.99
C PHE A 4 -32.97 -46.17 -8.18
N LYS A 5 -33.67 -45.49 -7.28
CA LYS A 5 -33.61 -44.03 -7.21
C LYS A 5 -32.34 -43.63 -6.44
N PRO A 6 -31.52 -42.70 -6.94
CA PRO A 6 -30.38 -42.21 -6.20
C PRO A 6 -30.88 -41.41 -4.97
N THR A 7 -30.41 -41.80 -3.79
CA THR A 7 -30.65 -41.07 -2.54
C THR A 7 -29.86 -39.75 -2.59
N PRO A 8 -30.46 -38.61 -2.18
CA PRO A 8 -29.76 -37.34 -2.17
C PRO A 8 -28.63 -37.40 -1.13
N SER A 9 -27.42 -37.01 -1.54
CA SER A 9 -26.24 -36.98 -0.69
C SER A 9 -26.49 -36.06 0.50
N GLN A 10 -26.53 -36.64 1.70
CA GLN A 10 -26.49 -35.86 2.94
C GLN A 10 -25.04 -35.44 3.16
N SER A 11 -24.75 -34.15 2.98
CA SER A 11 -23.48 -33.54 3.37
C SER A 11 -23.22 -33.79 4.85
N SER A 12 -22.02 -34.22 5.21
CA SER A 12 -21.71 -34.58 6.58
C SER A 12 -21.61 -33.32 7.47
N PRO A 13 -21.83 -33.43 8.79
CA PRO A 13 -21.69 -32.29 9.72
C PRO A 13 -20.30 -31.61 9.64
N MET A 14 -19.27 -32.37 9.27
CA MET A 14 -17.88 -31.90 9.09
C MET A 14 -17.71 -31.07 7.81
N ASP A 15 -18.45 -31.38 6.75
CA ASP A 15 -18.41 -30.63 5.49
C ASP A 15 -19.07 -29.26 5.67
N GLU A 16 -20.20 -29.21 6.39
CA GLU A 16 -20.86 -27.95 6.75
C GLU A 16 -19.97 -27.08 7.66
N GLU A 17 -19.25 -27.68 8.60
CA GLU A 17 -18.31 -26.95 9.46
C GLU A 17 -17.13 -26.38 8.67
N LEU A 18 -16.55 -27.16 7.76
CA LEU A 18 -15.45 -26.73 6.90
C LEU A 18 -15.87 -25.59 5.95
N GLU A 19 -17.10 -25.63 5.46
CA GLU A 19 -17.67 -24.61 4.59
C GLU A 19 -17.96 -23.31 5.34
N ARG A 20 -18.48 -23.40 6.58
CA ARG A 20 -18.62 -22.27 7.50
C ARG A 20 -17.28 -21.63 7.84
N LEU A 21 -16.25 -22.44 8.11
CA LEU A 21 -14.90 -21.97 8.41
C LEU A 21 -14.26 -21.25 7.21
N ARG A 22 -14.37 -21.82 6.00
CA ARG A 22 -13.90 -21.18 4.77
C ARG A 22 -14.62 -19.87 4.49
N ALA A 23 -15.95 -19.84 4.63
CA ALA A 23 -16.74 -18.63 4.44
C ALA A 23 -16.35 -17.52 5.44
N LYS A 24 -16.17 -17.87 6.72
CA LYS A 24 -15.74 -16.93 7.76
C LYS A 24 -14.33 -16.38 7.48
N ARG A 25 -13.38 -17.23 7.08
CA ARG A 25 -12.02 -16.79 6.69
C ARG A 25 -12.04 -15.90 5.46
N MET A 26 -12.85 -16.24 4.46
CA MET A 26 -13.02 -15.43 3.24
C MET A 26 -13.62 -14.07 3.56
N GLU A 27 -14.61 -14.00 4.46
CA GLU A 27 -15.20 -12.74 4.91
C GLU A 27 -14.22 -11.91 5.75
N GLU A 28 -13.46 -12.52 6.65
CA GLU A 28 -12.39 -11.85 7.42
C GLU A 28 -11.31 -11.24 6.50
N ILE A 29 -10.89 -11.98 5.47
CA ILE A 29 -9.92 -11.50 4.46
C ILE A 29 -10.55 -10.37 3.63
N LYS A 30 -11.80 -10.55 3.18
CA LYS A 30 -12.53 -9.56 2.40
C LYS A 30 -12.71 -8.25 3.17
N GLN A 31 -13.07 -8.30 4.45
CA GLN A 31 -13.22 -7.10 5.29
C GLN A 31 -11.91 -6.36 5.49
N ARG A 32 -10.78 -7.08 5.65
CA ARG A 32 -9.45 -6.45 5.74
C ARG A 32 -9.00 -5.81 4.43
N ILE A 33 -9.40 -6.39 3.29
CA ILE A 33 -9.11 -5.84 1.95
C ILE A 33 -10.07 -4.68 1.59
N MET A 34 -11.33 -4.74 2.02
CA MET A 34 -12.39 -3.78 1.70
C MET A 34 -12.55 -2.64 2.72
N THR A 35 -11.79 -2.63 3.81
CA THR A 35 -11.71 -1.46 4.70
C THR A 35 -10.52 -0.63 4.26
N PRO A 36 -10.65 0.29 3.28
CA PRO A 36 -9.58 1.19 2.94
C PRO A 36 -9.20 2.01 4.18
N PRO A 37 -7.89 2.24 4.47
CA PRO A 37 -7.52 3.28 5.41
C PRO A 37 -8.22 4.57 4.97
N SER A 38 -8.93 5.18 5.91
CA SER A 38 -9.90 6.23 5.62
C SER A 38 -9.31 7.26 4.64
N ALA A 39 -10.02 7.51 3.54
CA ALA A 39 -9.59 8.35 2.42
C ALA A 39 -9.36 9.84 2.77
N HIS A 40 -9.46 10.19 4.05
CA HIS A 40 -9.25 11.54 4.58
C HIS A 40 -7.93 11.74 5.32
N GLU A 41 -7.11 10.70 5.49
CA GLU A 41 -5.82 10.91 6.13
C GLU A 41 -4.77 11.26 5.06
N GLY A 42 -4.39 12.54 5.01
CA GLY A 42 -3.38 13.05 4.09
C GLY A 42 -2.00 12.39 4.20
N ILE A 43 -1.01 13.00 3.54
CA ILE A 43 0.37 12.50 3.56
C ILE A 43 0.87 12.46 5.01
N LEU A 44 1.37 11.30 5.44
CA LEU A 44 1.94 11.12 6.77
C LEU A 44 3.29 11.83 6.88
N ILE A 45 3.57 12.41 8.03
CA ILE A 45 4.90 12.95 8.34
C ILE A 45 5.66 11.90 9.14
N VAL A 46 6.78 11.45 8.58
CA VAL A 46 7.68 10.51 9.25
C VAL A 46 8.52 11.28 10.27
N THR A 47 8.59 10.72 11.47
CA THR A 47 9.50 11.11 12.55
C THR A 47 10.23 9.85 13.03
N GLN A 48 11.34 10.03 13.74
CA GLN A 48 12.08 8.93 14.34
C GLN A 48 11.19 8.06 15.24
N GLU A 49 10.25 8.67 15.94
CA GLU A 49 9.37 8.03 16.93
C GLU A 49 8.22 7.24 16.27
N ASN A 50 7.72 7.70 15.13
CA ASN A 50 6.55 7.11 14.49
C ASN A 50 6.86 6.15 13.34
N PHE A 51 8.11 6.12 12.86
CA PHE A 51 8.48 5.40 11.65
C PHE A 51 8.11 3.92 11.69
N SER A 52 8.49 3.20 12.74
CA SER A 52 8.16 1.77 12.89
C SER A 52 6.66 1.51 12.91
N ARG A 53 5.88 2.44 13.48
CA ARG A 53 4.42 2.36 13.51
C ARG A 53 3.85 2.55 12.10
N ILE A 54 4.29 3.59 11.40
CA ILE A 54 3.85 3.90 10.02
C ILE A 54 4.09 2.70 9.10
N ILE A 55 5.29 2.11 9.14
CA ILE A 55 5.65 0.95 8.32
C ILE A 55 4.75 -0.26 8.62
N ARG A 56 4.44 -0.51 9.90
CA ARG A 56 3.64 -1.66 10.33
C ARG A 56 2.15 -1.51 10.01
N GLU A 57 1.61 -0.29 10.15
CA GLU A 57 0.17 -0.02 10.02
C GLU A 57 -0.27 0.21 8.57
N ASN A 58 0.68 0.38 7.63
CA ASN A 58 0.39 0.67 6.23
C ASN A 58 0.98 -0.42 5.32
N PRO A 59 0.20 -1.46 4.98
CA PRO A 59 0.67 -2.57 4.15
C PRO A 59 1.22 -2.14 2.80
N ASN A 60 0.61 -1.15 2.14
CA ASN A 60 1.14 -0.54 0.93
C ASN A 60 1.49 0.92 1.25
N LEU A 61 2.78 1.25 1.23
CA LEU A 61 3.27 2.56 1.65
C LEU A 61 4.38 3.05 0.74
N ILE A 62 4.32 4.31 0.33
CA ILE A 62 5.41 4.99 -0.36
C ILE A 62 5.92 6.12 0.53
N ILE A 63 7.23 6.18 0.75
CA ILE A 63 7.87 7.24 1.52
C ILE A 63 8.74 8.10 0.59
N ASP A 64 8.48 9.39 0.58
CA ASP A 64 9.30 10.42 -0.07
C ASP A 64 10.34 10.98 0.89
N PHE A 65 11.61 10.65 0.67
CA PHE A 65 12.74 11.21 1.39
C PHE A 65 13.16 12.53 0.73
N TRP A 66 13.06 13.62 1.49
CA TRP A 66 13.20 14.98 0.97
C TRP A 66 13.91 15.91 1.97
N ALA A 67 14.18 17.15 1.54
CA ALA A 67 14.62 18.25 2.40
C ALA A 67 14.18 19.61 1.82
N PRO A 68 14.03 20.68 2.62
CA PRO A 68 13.47 21.96 2.15
C PRO A 68 14.36 22.69 1.14
N TRP A 69 15.68 22.53 1.26
CA TRP A 69 16.66 23.14 0.35
C TRP A 69 16.72 22.45 -1.01
N CYS A 70 16.19 21.23 -1.13
CA CYS A 70 16.23 20.43 -2.34
C CYS A 70 15.23 20.94 -3.39
N GLY A 71 15.76 21.61 -4.43
CA GLY A 71 14.98 22.11 -5.56
C GLY A 71 14.12 21.04 -6.26
N PRO A 72 14.71 19.90 -6.68
CA PRO A 72 13.95 18.79 -7.27
C PRO A 72 12.85 18.23 -6.37
N CYS A 73 13.07 18.18 -5.05
CA CYS A 73 12.07 17.72 -4.09
C CYS A 73 10.83 18.63 -4.08
N ARG A 74 11.02 19.95 -4.20
CA ARG A 74 9.89 20.90 -4.29
C ARG A 74 9.06 20.71 -5.56
N MET A 75 9.69 20.31 -6.68
CA MET A 75 8.97 19.98 -7.91
C MET A 75 8.20 18.66 -7.80
N LEU A 76 8.76 17.68 -7.05
CA LEU A 76 8.15 16.38 -6.84
C LEU A 76 6.96 16.42 -5.86
N ALA A 77 7.01 17.30 -4.86
CA ALA A 77 5.98 17.42 -3.81
C ALA A 77 4.52 17.48 -4.34
N PRO A 78 4.15 18.37 -5.29
CA PRO A 78 2.78 18.41 -5.82
C PRO A 78 2.39 17.13 -6.56
N VAL A 79 3.34 16.43 -7.18
CA VAL A 79 3.10 15.14 -7.84
C VAL A 79 2.76 14.07 -6.80
N ILE A 80 3.49 14.04 -5.68
CA ILE A 80 3.21 13.12 -4.56
C ILE A 80 1.85 13.41 -3.93
N GLU A 81 1.49 14.67 -3.76
CA GLU A 81 0.16 15.08 -3.27
C GLU A 81 -0.97 14.61 -4.19
N GLN A 82 -0.81 14.77 -5.50
CA GLN A 82 -1.79 14.28 -6.47
C GLN A 82 -1.91 12.75 -6.44
N LEU A 83 -0.78 12.03 -6.42
CA LEU A 83 -0.78 10.56 -6.35
C LEU A 83 -1.38 10.06 -5.03
N ALA A 84 -1.11 10.74 -3.91
CA ALA A 84 -1.70 10.40 -2.63
C ALA A 84 -3.22 10.50 -2.64
N ALA A 85 -3.77 11.53 -3.29
CA ALA A 85 -5.22 11.67 -3.48
C ALA A 85 -5.80 10.58 -4.39
N GLU A 86 -5.16 10.31 -5.53
CA GLU A 86 -5.67 9.34 -6.51
C GLU A 86 -5.59 7.88 -6.01
N TYR A 87 -4.61 7.55 -5.19
CA TYR A 87 -4.43 6.22 -4.60
C TYR A 87 -4.93 6.12 -3.16
N ALA A 88 -5.67 7.12 -2.68
CA ALA A 88 -6.28 7.11 -1.35
C ALA A 88 -7.05 5.80 -1.10
N GLY A 89 -6.88 5.23 0.09
CA GLY A 89 -7.45 3.93 0.47
C GLY A 89 -6.78 2.70 -0.15
N ARG A 90 -5.82 2.85 -1.08
CA ARG A 90 -5.10 1.73 -1.73
C ARG A 90 -3.61 1.71 -1.42
N ILE A 91 -3.00 2.89 -1.43
CA ILE A 91 -1.58 3.11 -1.11
C ILE A 91 -1.50 4.29 -0.17
N ARG A 92 -0.76 4.15 0.94
CA ARG A 92 -0.46 5.28 1.80
C ARG A 92 0.80 6.01 1.34
N PHE A 93 0.81 7.32 1.50
CA PHE A 93 1.97 8.15 1.22
C PHE A 93 2.47 8.81 2.50
N ALA A 94 3.79 8.89 2.63
CA ALA A 94 4.45 9.58 3.72
C ALA A 94 5.65 10.40 3.20
N LYS A 95 6.05 11.39 3.98
CA LYS A 95 7.22 12.23 3.71
C LYS A 95 8.18 12.17 4.89
N CYS A 96 9.46 11.98 4.61
CA CYS A 96 10.53 11.92 5.60
C CYS A 96 11.57 13.00 5.28
N ASN A 97 11.64 14.04 6.11
CA ASN A 97 12.71 15.02 6.01
C ASN A 97 14.03 14.37 6.48
N THR A 98 15.02 14.27 5.61
CA THR A 98 16.29 13.60 5.90
C THR A 98 17.16 14.37 6.89
N ASP A 99 17.02 15.70 6.96
CA ASP A 99 17.78 16.54 7.89
C ASP A 99 17.31 16.35 9.33
N GLU A 100 16.00 16.16 9.51
CA GLU A 100 15.35 15.94 10.81
C GLU A 100 15.43 14.48 11.25
N ASN A 101 15.49 13.54 10.30
CA ASN A 101 15.42 12.10 10.55
C ASN A 101 16.70 11.38 10.07
N GLN A 102 17.85 11.87 10.51
CA GLN A 102 19.17 11.42 10.02
C GLN A 102 19.42 9.92 10.25
N GLN A 103 18.94 9.36 11.37
CA GLN A 103 19.11 7.93 11.65
C GLN A 103 18.31 7.07 10.68
N ILE A 104 17.07 7.46 10.35
CA ILE A 104 16.28 6.80 9.31
C ILE A 104 16.98 6.96 7.95
N ALA A 105 17.40 8.17 7.60
CA ALA A 105 18.10 8.41 6.32
C ALA A 105 19.37 7.53 6.19
N TYR A 106 20.15 7.41 7.26
CA TYR A 106 21.32 6.53 7.32
C TYR A 106 20.94 5.05 7.20
N GLN A 107 19.94 4.58 7.95
CA GLN A 107 19.48 3.19 7.92
C GLN A 107 19.01 2.76 6.52
N PHE A 108 18.36 3.67 5.78
CA PHE A 108 17.89 3.41 4.41
C PHE A 108 18.91 3.77 3.33
N GLY A 109 20.13 4.17 3.72
CA GLY A 109 21.22 4.47 2.79
C GLY A 109 20.92 5.63 1.85
N ILE A 110 20.18 6.64 2.32
CA ILE A 110 19.80 7.80 1.50
C ILE A 110 21.05 8.64 1.19
N SER A 111 21.54 8.52 -0.05
CA SER A 111 22.71 9.24 -0.56
C SER A 111 22.35 10.42 -1.46
N ALA A 112 21.11 10.46 -1.96
CA ALA A 112 20.58 11.53 -2.79
C ALA A 112 19.09 11.73 -2.51
N ILE A 113 18.61 12.96 -2.70
CA ILE A 113 17.19 13.32 -2.58
C ILE A 113 16.70 14.08 -3.83
N PRO A 114 15.42 13.92 -4.22
CA PRO A 114 14.44 13.06 -3.56
C PRO A 114 14.71 11.58 -3.83
N SER A 115 14.30 10.72 -2.90
CA SER A 115 14.30 9.26 -3.07
C SER A 115 12.96 8.70 -2.58
N LEU A 116 12.31 7.88 -3.40
CA LEU A 116 11.04 7.24 -3.05
C LEU A 116 11.27 5.78 -2.74
N PHE A 117 10.76 5.32 -1.60
CA PHE A 117 10.85 3.93 -1.18
C PHE A 117 9.44 3.34 -1.09
N PHE A 118 9.25 2.21 -1.76
CA PHE A 118 7.97 1.52 -1.87
C PHE A 118 8.03 0.31 -0.94
N PHE A 119 7.08 0.26 -0.01
CA PHE A 119 6.96 -0.79 0.98
C PHE A 119 5.73 -1.64 0.70
N GLN A 120 5.89 -2.95 0.85
CA GLN A 120 4.80 -3.89 0.95
C GLN A 120 4.97 -4.75 2.20
N ASN A 121 4.00 -4.72 3.10
CA ASN A 121 3.99 -5.44 4.38
C ASN A 121 5.30 -5.24 5.17
N GLY A 122 5.75 -3.98 5.24
CA GLY A 122 6.98 -3.60 5.94
C GLY A 122 8.29 -3.91 5.23
N THR A 123 8.25 -4.53 4.06
CA THR A 123 9.45 -4.84 3.24
C THR A 123 9.59 -3.84 2.11
N ILE A 124 10.80 -3.37 1.83
CA ILE A 124 11.07 -2.56 0.64
C ILE A 124 10.96 -3.45 -0.59
N ILE A 125 10.07 -3.09 -1.52
CA ILE A 125 9.88 -3.82 -2.78
C ILE A 125 10.40 -3.07 -4.00
N HIS A 126 10.57 -1.75 -3.89
CA HIS A 126 11.06 -0.92 -4.98
C HIS A 126 11.58 0.42 -4.46
N THR A 127 12.49 1.04 -5.23
CA THR A 127 13.09 2.34 -4.91
C THR A 127 13.26 3.15 -6.18
N VAL A 128 12.99 4.45 -6.10
CA VAL A 128 13.21 5.42 -7.17
C VAL A 128 14.12 6.52 -6.66
N SER A 129 15.17 6.83 -7.42
CA SER A 129 16.07 7.93 -7.10
C SER A 129 15.82 9.11 -8.04
N GLY A 130 15.70 10.31 -7.46
CA GLY A 130 15.47 11.55 -8.19
C GLY A 130 13.99 11.86 -8.45
N ALA A 131 13.76 13.06 -9.00
CA ALA A 131 12.42 13.51 -9.35
C ALA A 131 12.02 12.96 -10.73
N LEU A 132 10.86 12.29 -10.80
CA LEU A 132 10.29 11.80 -12.05
C LEU A 132 8.93 12.47 -12.33
N PRO A 133 8.53 12.57 -13.61
CA PRO A 133 7.16 12.96 -13.97
C PRO A 133 6.14 12.00 -13.38
N LYS A 134 4.91 12.49 -13.19
CA LYS A 134 3.80 11.74 -12.61
C LYS A 134 3.55 10.41 -13.32
N GLU A 135 3.56 10.42 -14.65
CA GLU A 135 3.25 9.26 -15.49
C GLU A 135 4.24 8.12 -15.27
N HIS A 136 5.52 8.47 -15.06
CA HIS A 136 6.55 7.49 -14.76
C HIS A 136 6.37 6.90 -13.36
N LEU A 137 6.02 7.72 -12.37
CA LEU A 137 5.70 7.23 -11.02
C LEU A 137 4.46 6.34 -11.00
N GLU A 138 3.40 6.70 -11.72
CA GLU A 138 2.22 5.85 -11.88
C GLU A 138 2.58 4.50 -12.52
N MET A 139 3.47 4.51 -13.52
CA MET A 139 3.95 3.28 -14.14
C MET A 139 4.71 2.40 -13.13
N GLN A 140 5.61 2.97 -12.32
CA GLN A 140 6.30 2.23 -11.27
C GLN A 140 5.30 1.67 -10.24
N ILE A 141 4.37 2.49 -9.75
CA ILE A 141 3.31 2.10 -8.81
C ILE A 141 2.54 0.89 -9.34
N ARG A 142 2.06 0.95 -10.59
CA ARG A 142 1.29 -0.14 -11.20
C ARG A 142 2.12 -1.39 -11.47
N SER A 143 3.42 -1.23 -11.69
CA SER A 143 4.33 -2.36 -11.91
C SER A 143 4.61 -3.13 -10.62
N VAL A 144 4.64 -2.45 -9.47
CA VAL A 144 5.08 -3.06 -8.20
C VAL A 144 3.94 -3.39 -7.26
N TYR A 145 2.90 -2.56 -7.23
CA TYR A 145 1.68 -2.85 -6.51
C TYR A 145 0.66 -3.41 -7.51
N THR A 146 0.27 -4.68 -7.34
CA THR A 146 -0.77 -5.36 -8.13
C THR A 146 -2.16 -4.75 -7.88
N ILE A 147 -2.35 -3.50 -8.30
CA ILE A 147 -3.54 -2.69 -8.03
C ILE A 147 -4.10 -2.24 -9.39
N GLN A 148 -5.41 -2.40 -9.59
CA GLN A 148 -6.09 -1.89 -10.78
C GLN A 148 -6.08 -0.35 -10.77
N ALA A 149 -5.82 0.25 -11.93
CA ALA A 149 -5.80 1.71 -12.08
C ALA A 149 -7.15 2.32 -11.63
N PRO A 150 -7.17 3.53 -11.03
CA PRO A 150 -8.43 4.23 -10.81
C PRO A 150 -9.21 4.35 -12.12
N HIS A 151 -10.49 4.02 -12.10
CA HIS A 151 -11.41 4.22 -13.20
C HIS A 151 -11.50 5.74 -13.44
N ARG A 152 -10.88 6.24 -14.51
CA ARG A 152 -11.09 7.63 -14.96
C ARG A 152 -12.51 7.67 -15.50
N SER A 153 -13.43 8.27 -14.76
CA SER A 153 -14.68 8.75 -15.34
C SER A 153 -14.35 10.01 -16.14
N ASP A 154 -14.52 9.90 -17.45
CA ASP A 154 -14.43 10.98 -18.45
C ASP A 154 -15.24 12.23 -18.05
#